data_AF-A0A7V2SAN6-F1
#
_entry.id   AF-A0A7V2SAN6-F1
#
_cell.length_a   1.000
_cell.length_b   1.000
_cell.length_c   1.000
_cell.angle_alpha   90.00
_cell.angle_beta   90.00
_cell.angle_gamma   90.00
#
_symmetry.space_group_name_H-M   'P 1'
#
loop_
_entity.id
_entity.type
_entity.pdbx_description
1 polymer ?
#
loop_
_entity_poly.entity_id
_entity_poly.type
_entity_poly.pdbx_seq_one_letter_code
_entity_poly.pdbx_strand_id
1 'polypeptide(L)' 'MHSQTASLPGHLYIISAPSGAGKTSLVKALIEHNDNIMPSVSHTTRPRRSGEVDGVDYHFVSDSEFRAMLADNA' A
#
# COMPACT_ATOMS: atom_id res chain seq x y z
N MET A 1 -22.34 -6.68 31.58
CA MET A 1 -21.12 -5.84 31.69
C MET A 1 -20.32 -6.05 30.41
N HIS A 2 -20.43 -5.15 29.43
CA HIS A 2 -19.65 -5.22 28.20
C HIS A 2 -18.39 -4.38 28.40
N SER A 3 -17.25 -5.03 28.53
CA SER A 3 -15.94 -4.36 28.59
C SER A 3 -15.63 -3.83 27.19
N GLN A 4 -15.66 -2.51 27.00
CA GLN A 4 -15.06 -1.89 25.82
C GLN A 4 -13.54 -2.05 25.92
N THR A 5 -12.98 -2.98 25.16
CA THR A 5 -11.55 -2.96 24.86
C THR A 5 -11.31 -1.80 23.89
N ALA A 6 -10.70 -0.72 24.38
CA ALA A 6 -10.23 0.35 23.52
C ALA A 6 -9.16 -0.21 22.56
N SER A 7 -9.46 -0.23 21.26
CA SER A 7 -8.45 -0.54 20.24
C SER A 7 -7.49 0.64 20.16
N LEU A 8 -6.21 0.42 20.46
CA LEU A 8 -5.18 1.43 20.21
C LEU A 8 -5.10 1.70 18.69
N PRO A 9 -4.90 2.97 18.28
CA PRO A 9 -4.75 3.29 16.87
C PRO A 9 -3.49 2.61 16.30
N GLY A 10 -3.59 2.11 15.07
CA GLY A 10 -2.45 1.52 14.36
C GLY A 10 -1.35 2.54 14.07
N HIS A 11 -0.13 2.06 13.84
CA HIS A 11 1.00 2.90 13.45
C HIS A 11 1.15 2.96 11.93
N LEU A 12 1.29 4.17 11.39
CA LEU A 12 1.65 4.40 9.98
C LEU A 12 3.17 4.58 9.87
N TYR A 13 3.79 3.72 9.06
CA TYR A 13 5.22 3.80 8.76
C TYR A 13 5.43 4.27 7.32
N ILE A 14 6.29 5.27 7.13
CA ILE A 14 6.69 5.74 5.80
C ILE A 14 8.16 5.39 5.59
N ILE A 15 8.43 4.58 4.56
CA ILE A 15 9.79 4.18 4.19
C ILE A 15 10.10 4.83 2.84
N SER A 16 11.10 5.72 2.81
CA SER A 16 11.59 6.39 1.61
C SER A 16 13.07 6.09 1.41
N ALA A 17 13.46 5.76 0.18
CA ALA A 17 14.85 5.58 -0.21
C ALA A 17 15.00 5.79 -1.73
N PRO A 18 16.20 6.16 -2.22
CA PRO A 18 16.48 6.23 -3.66
C PRO A 18 16.22 4.90 -4.38
N SER A 19 16.01 4.97 -5.70
CA SER A 19 15.96 3.77 -6.54
C SER A 19 17.24 2.94 -6.37
N GLY A 20 17.10 1.61 -6.25
CA GLY A 20 18.23 0.69 -6.03
C GLY A 20 18.71 0.57 -4.59
N ALA A 21 18.22 1.39 -3.65
CA ALA A 21 18.65 1.35 -2.23
C ALA A 21 18.04 0.20 -1.41
N GLY A 22 17.27 -0.71 -2.03
CA GLY A 22 16.72 -1.90 -1.36
C GLY A 22 15.38 -1.71 -0.63
N LYS A 23 14.69 -0.57 -0.79
CA LYS A 23 13.38 -0.29 -0.16
C LYS A 23 12.38 -1.44 -0.32
N THR A 24 12.21 -1.92 -1.55
CA THR A 24 11.24 -2.99 -1.85
C THR A 24 11.62 -4.29 -1.14
N SER A 25 12.91 -4.63 -1.08
CA SER A 25 13.39 -5.82 -0.39
C SER A 25 13.15 -5.73 1.12
N LEU A 26 13.42 -4.57 1.73
CA LEU A 26 13.17 -4.33 3.15
C LEU A 26 11.68 -4.45 3.49
N VAL A 27 10.81 -3.80 2.71
CA VAL A 27 9.35 -3.85 2.91
C VAL A 27 8.83 -5.28 2.81
N LYS A 28 9.31 -6.06 1.82
CA LYS A 28 8.94 -7.47 1.67
C LYS A 28 9.33 -8.31 2.89
N ALA A 29 10.59 -8.21 3.32
CA ALA A 29 11.07 -8.93 4.50
C ALA A 29 10.29 -8.55 5.78
N LEU A 30 9.90 -7.27 5.93
CA LEU A 30 9.11 -6.81 7.07
C LEU A 30 7.72 -7.46 7.12
N ILE A 31 7.04 -7.56 5.98
CA ILE A 31 5.71 -8.17 5.85
C ILE A 31 5.79 -9.68 6.05
N GLU A 32 6.82 -10.34 5.49
CA GLU A 32 7.04 -11.79 5.63
C GLU A 32 7.33 -12.22 7.08
N HIS A 33 7.86 -11.32 7.92
CA HIS A 33 8.25 -11.62 9.30
C HIS A 33 7.32 -11.01 10.36
N ASN A 34 6.29 -10.24 10.00
CA ASN A 34 5.40 -9.61 10.96
C ASN A 34 3.96 -9.49 10.44
N ASP A 35 3.09 -10.38 10.91
CA ASP A 35 1.66 -10.41 10.56
C ASP A 35 0.87 -9.17 10.98
N ASN A 36 1.43 -8.31 11.84
CA ASN A 36 0.80 -7.05 12.27
C ASN A 36 1.13 -5.87 11.34
N ILE A 37 1.90 -6.10 10.27
CA ILE A 37 2.26 -5.08 9.29
C ILE A 37 1.72 -5.48 7.93
N MET A 38 0.97 -4.57 7.32
CA MET A 38 0.46 -4.72 5.96
C MET A 38 1.02 -3.64 5.03
N PRO A 39 1.27 -3.96 3.75
CA PRO A 39 1.60 -2.95 2.76
C PRO A 39 0.38 -2.07 2.47
N SER A 40 0.63 -0.80 2.19
CA SER A 40 -0.35 0.06 1.50
C SER A 40 -0.14 -0.07 -0.01
N VAL A 41 -1.13 -0.65 -0.71
CA VAL A 41 -1.10 -0.80 -2.17
C VAL A 41 -1.58 0.51 -2.80
N SER A 42 -0.70 1.16 -3.57
CA SER A 42 -1.01 2.45 -4.20
C SER A 42 -1.78 2.29 -5.51
N HIS A 43 -2.45 3.35 -5.95
CA HIS A 43 -3.04 3.43 -7.29
C HIS A 43 -2.03 3.99 -8.29
N THR A 44 -2.08 3.54 -9.55
CA THR A 44 -1.24 4.08 -10.63
C THR A 44 -1.97 4.07 -11.96
N THR A 45 -1.70 5.09 -12.79
CA THR A 45 -2.18 5.17 -14.18
C THR A 45 -1.21 4.56 -15.20
N ARG A 46 -0.03 4.16 -14.74
CA ARG A 46 0.95 3.46 -15.57
C ARG A 46 0.40 2.09 -16.00
N PRO A 47 0.67 1.63 -17.23
CA PRO A 47 0.39 0.26 -17.62
C PRO A 47 1.13 -0.77 -16.75
N ARG A 48 0.42 -1.85 -16.41
CA ARG A 48 0.97 -3.04 -15.74
C ARG A 48 2.08 -3.66 -16.59
N ARG A 49 3.23 -3.96 -15.98
CA ARG A 49 4.35 -4.68 -16.61
C ARG A 49 4.11 -6.20 -16.51
N SER A 50 4.85 -6.96 -17.32
CA SER A 50 4.83 -8.42 -17.22
C SER A 50 5.23 -8.87 -15.82
N GLY A 51 4.44 -9.77 -15.23
CA GLY A 51 4.67 -10.32 -13.89
C GLY A 51 4.05 -9.53 -12.73
N GLU A 52 3.59 -8.29 -12.95
CA GLU A 52 2.88 -7.53 -11.92
C GLU A 52 1.44 -8.01 -11.77
N VAL A 53 0.88 -7.90 -10.56
CA VAL A 53 -0.48 -8.34 -10.21
C VAL A 53 -1.28 -7.16 -9.67
N ASP A 54 -2.47 -6.94 -10.23
CA ASP A 54 -3.40 -5.91 -9.78
C ASP A 54 -3.89 -6.20 -8.36
N GLY A 55 -3.94 -5.15 -7.52
CA GLY A 55 -4.26 -5.26 -6.10
C GLY A 55 -3.13 -5.80 -5.21
N VAL A 56 -1.97 -6.16 -5.79
CA VAL A 56 -0.78 -6.62 -5.05
C VAL A 56 0.36 -5.62 -5.21
N ASP A 57 0.77 -5.34 -6.45
CA ASP A 57 1.84 -4.39 -6.73
C ASP A 57 1.31 -2.95 -6.74
N TYR A 58 0.18 -2.76 -7.43
CA TYR A 58 -0.59 -1.52 -7.52
C TYR A 58 -2.06 -1.86 -7.79
N HIS A 59 -2.95 -0.90 -7.54
CA HIS A 59 -4.22 -0.82 -8.24
C HIS A 59 -3.98 -0.09 -9.58
N PHE A 60 -4.05 -0.83 -10.69
CA PHE A 60 -3.84 -0.29 -12.02
C PHE A 60 -5.16 0.27 -12.55
N VAL A 61 -5.27 1.59 -12.59
CA VAL A 61 -6.48 2.30 -13.00
C VAL A 61 -6.23 3.14 -14.25
N SER A 62 -7.29 3.46 -14.98
CA SER A 62 -7.24 4.44 -16.07
C SER A 62 -7.02 5.87 -15.54
N ASP A 63 -6.58 6.78 -16.42
CA ASP A 63 -6.47 8.20 -16.10
C ASP A 63 -7.84 8.80 -15.70
N SER A 64 -8.93 8.36 -16.34
CA SER A 64 -10.29 8.77 -16.00
C SER A 64 -10.72 8.33 -14.60
N GLU A 65 -10.44 7.09 -14.23
CA GLU A 65 -10.76 6.56 -12.89
C GLU A 65 -9.94 7.28 -11.82
N PHE A 66 -8.64 7.48 -12.06
CA PHE A 66 -7.78 8.22 -11.15
C PHE A 66 -8.28 9.66 -10.92
N ARG A 67 -8.73 10.34 -11.97
CA ARG A 67 -9.33 11.69 -11.84
C ARG A 67 -10.62 11.68 -11.04
N ALA A 68 -11.47 10.66 -11.18
CA ALA A 68 -12.68 10.53 -10.39
C ALA A 68 -12.35 10.37 -8.90
N MET A 69 -11.35 9.54 -8.56
CA MET A 69 -10.89 9.36 -7.17
C MET A 69 -10.43 10.67 -6.53
N LEU A 70 -9.69 11.51 -7.27
CA LEU A 70 -9.25 12.82 -6.78
C LEU A 70 -10.44 13.75 -6.46
N ALA A 71 -11.51 13.68 -7.25
CA ALA A 71 -12.71 14.49 -7.02
C ALA A 71 -13.49 14.05 -5.77
N ASP A 72 -13.45 12.76 -5.45
CA ASP A 72 -14.13 12.18 -4.29
C ASP A 72 -13.35 12.35 -2.97
N ASN A 73 -12.17 12.99 -3.00
CA ASN A 73 -11.22 13.06 -1.88
C ASN A 73 -10.89 11.68 -1.29
N ALA A 74 -10.81 10.67 -2.16
CA ALA A 74 -10.36 9.33 -1.81
C ALA A 74 -8.86 9.30 -1.47
#